data_AF-A0A180EPY2-F1
#
_entry.id   AF-A0A180EPY2-F1
#
_cell.length_a   1.000
_cell.length_b   1.000
_cell.length_c   1.000
_cell.angle_alpha   90.00
_cell.angle_beta   90.00
_cell.angle_gamma   90.00
#
_symmetry.space_group_name_H-M   'P 1'
#
loop_
_entity.id
_entity.type
_entity.pdbx_description
1 polymer ?
#
loop_
_entity_poly.entity_id
_entity_poly.type
_entity_poly.pdbx_seq_one_letter_code
_entity_poly.pdbx_strand_id
1 'polypeptide(L)'
;MDTKKCPTRVTWQYEYYLKDHLGNTRVRFADLNLDGVIQDQEVLGEHHYYAFSMEMEGDWNAGGEEARYRYNGKEFNGELGLYDYGLGGMMRRWQDGHL
;
A
#
# COMPACT_ATOMS: atom_id res chain seq x y z
N MET A 1 -27.32 18.80 -16.57
CA MET A 1 -25.94 19.36 -16.54
C MET A 1 -25.28 18.82 -15.29
N ASP A 2 -24.33 17.91 -15.43
CA ASP A 2 -23.59 17.35 -14.30
C ASP A 2 -22.67 18.43 -13.74
N THR A 3 -22.98 18.88 -12.52
CA THR A 3 -22.08 19.75 -11.79
C THR A 3 -20.96 18.87 -11.27
N LYS A 4 -19.84 18.84 -12.01
CA LYS A 4 -18.55 18.36 -11.48
C LYS A 4 -18.25 19.19 -10.23
N LYS A 5 -18.66 18.68 -9.07
CA LYS A 5 -18.47 19.31 -7.77
C LYS A 5 -16.97 19.46 -7.54
N CYS A 6 -16.49 20.70 -7.42
CA CYS A 6 -15.12 20.96 -7.02
C CYS A 6 -14.93 20.40 -5.60
N PRO A 7 -13.87 19.63 -5.30
CA PRO A 7 -13.69 19.08 -3.96
C PRO A 7 -13.57 20.23 -2.95
N THR A 8 -14.56 20.35 -2.05
CA THR A 8 -14.77 21.52 -1.18
C THR A 8 -13.85 21.57 0.04
N ARG A 9 -12.83 20.72 0.10
CA ARG A 9 -11.73 20.78 1.08
C ARG A 9 -10.72 19.70 0.73
N VAL A 10 -9.45 20.07 0.54
CA VAL A 10 -8.35 19.11 0.70
C VAL A 10 -8.17 18.97 2.20
N THR A 11 -8.85 18.00 2.80
CA THR A 11 -8.50 17.56 4.16
C THR A 11 -7.21 16.79 4.04
N TRP A 12 -6.12 17.32 4.59
CA TRP A 12 -4.88 16.58 4.70
C TRP A 12 -5.13 15.35 5.58
N GLN A 13 -4.82 14.17 5.03
CA GLN A 13 -4.80 12.93 5.79
C GLN A 13 -3.35 12.53 5.98
N TYR A 14 -3.02 12.12 7.20
CA TYR A 14 -1.72 11.58 7.54
C TYR A 14 -1.82 10.07 7.55
N GLU A 15 -1.04 9.43 6.69
CA GLU A 15 -0.88 7.98 6.68
C GLU A 15 0.44 7.60 7.33
N TYR A 16 0.39 6.57 8.17
CA TYR A 16 1.53 6.06 8.89
C TYR A 16 1.87 4.66 8.42
N TYR A 17 3.17 4.37 8.35
CA TYR A 17 3.71 3.10 7.88
C TYR A 17 4.54 2.44 8.98
N LEU A 18 4.11 1.25 9.41
CA LEU A 18 4.92 0.39 10.26
C LEU A 18 5.89 -0.39 9.37
N LYS A 19 7.19 -0.18 9.57
CA LYS A 19 8.25 -0.86 8.80
C LYS A 19 8.98 -1.89 9.66
N ASP A 20 9.40 -2.99 9.04
CA ASP A 20 10.33 -3.92 9.69
C ASP A 20 11.78 -3.41 9.62
N HIS A 21 12.70 -4.13 10.28
CA HIS A 21 14.12 -3.79 10.36
C HIS A 21 14.84 -3.76 9.00
N LEU A 22 14.23 -4.33 7.96
CA LEU A 22 14.75 -4.33 6.59
C LEU A 22 14.11 -3.24 5.72
N GLY A 23 13.18 -2.46 6.29
CA GLY A 23 12.50 -1.37 5.60
C GLY A 23 11.27 -1.78 4.81
N ASN A 24 10.74 -3.00 4.98
CA ASN A 24 9.50 -3.42 4.35
C ASN A 24 8.29 -2.85 5.09
N THR A 25 7.32 -2.29 4.38
CA THR A 25 6.04 -1.84 4.94
C THR A 25 5.20 -3.04 5.36
N ARG A 26 4.87 -3.17 6.65
CA ARG A 26 4.06 -4.27 7.20
C ARG A 26 2.62 -3.89 7.46
N VAL A 27 2.38 -2.69 7.99
CA VAL A 27 1.03 -2.20 8.30
C VAL A 27 0.94 -0.74 7.89
N ARG A 28 -0.18 -0.37 7.27
CA ARG A 28 -0.54 1.02 6.97
C ARG A 28 -1.84 1.36 7.70
N PHE A 29 -1.89 2.54 8.30
CA PHE A 29 -3.05 3.01 9.03
C PHE A 29 -3.09 4.53 9.02
N ALA A 30 -4.29 5.08 9.14
CA ALA A 30 -4.51 6.52 9.22
C ALA A 30 -5.69 6.78 10.15
N ASP A 31 -5.57 7.78 11.01
CA ASP A 31 -6.70 8.27 11.81
C ASP A 31 -7.67 8.98 10.87
N LEU A 32 -8.74 8.29 10.47
CA LEU A 32 -9.71 8.76 9.48
C LEU A 32 -10.76 9.66 10.12
N ASN A 33 -11.04 9.44 11.41
CA ASN A 33 -12.07 10.15 12.17
C ASN A 33 -11.53 11.33 13.01
N LEU A 34 -10.19 11.43 13.14
CA LEU A 34 -9.44 12.44 13.89
C LEU A 34 -9.71 12.43 15.41
N ASP A 35 -9.99 11.27 15.99
CA ASP A 35 -10.23 11.09 17.43
C ASP A 35 -8.94 10.83 18.24
N GLY A 36 -7.81 10.63 17.54
CA GLY A 36 -6.49 10.37 18.13
C GLY A 36 -6.26 8.92 18.58
N VAL A 37 -7.15 7.99 18.24
CA VAL A 37 -7.08 6.56 18.60
C VAL A 37 -7.26 5.71 17.35
N ILE A 38 -6.26 4.89 17.03
CA ILE A 38 -6.34 3.99 15.87
C ILE A 38 -7.20 2.78 16.19
N GLN A 39 -8.25 2.57 15.41
CA GLN A 39 -9.13 1.40 15.46
C GLN A 39 -8.85 0.41 14.31
N ASP A 40 -9.32 -0.83 14.41
CA ASP A 40 -9.10 -1.86 13.38
C ASP A 40 -9.62 -1.43 12.00
N GLN A 41 -10.71 -0.67 11.96
CA GLN A 41 -11.33 -0.14 10.73
C GLN A 41 -10.50 0.98 10.07
N GLU A 42 -9.51 1.50 10.78
CA GLU A 42 -8.58 2.54 10.33
C GLU A 42 -7.23 1.96 9.90
N VAL A 43 -7.07 0.64 10.01
CA VAL A 43 -6.01 -0.11 9.36
C VAL A 43 -6.32 -0.15 7.88
N LEU A 44 -5.53 0.60 7.12
CA LEU A 44 -5.66 0.71 5.68
C LEU A 44 -5.16 -0.54 4.96
N GLY A 45 -4.45 -1.46 5.63
CA GLY A 45 -3.95 -2.70 5.03
C GLY A 45 -2.72 -3.26 5.73
N GLU A 46 -2.57 -4.57 5.64
CA GLU A 46 -1.43 -5.31 6.18
C GLU A 46 -0.73 -6.08 5.07
N HIS A 47 0.59 -6.14 5.15
CA HIS A 47 1.46 -6.75 4.15
C HIS A 47 2.44 -7.69 4.85
N HIS A 48 2.42 -8.96 4.47
CA HIS A 48 3.36 -9.95 4.98
C HIS A 48 4.26 -10.43 3.85
N TYR A 49 5.56 -10.59 4.13
CA TYR A 49 6.52 -11.06 3.13
C TYR A 49 7.13 -12.39 3.56
N TYR A 50 7.26 -13.32 2.61
CA TYR A 50 8.06 -14.53 2.73
C TYR A 50 9.55 -14.20 2.77
N ALA A 51 10.39 -15.18 3.17
CA ALA A 51 11.85 -15.03 3.29
C ALA A 51 12.55 -14.62 1.98
N PHE A 52 11.93 -14.87 0.83
CA PHE A 52 12.39 -14.47 -0.51
C PHE A 52 11.60 -13.27 -1.06
N SER A 53 11.09 -12.41 -0.16
CA SER A 53 10.52 -11.10 -0.50
C SER A 53 9.21 -11.15 -1.30
N MET A 54 8.57 -12.31 -1.37
CA MET A 54 7.24 -12.46 -1.97
C MET A 54 6.18 -12.00 -0.98
N GLU A 55 5.30 -11.10 -1.41
CA GLU A 55 4.14 -10.69 -0.64
C GLU A 55 3.16 -11.87 -0.53
N MET A 56 2.76 -12.18 0.70
CA MET A 56 1.71 -13.13 1.01
C MET A 56 0.37 -12.50 0.70
N GLU A 57 -0.46 -13.26 -0.02
CA GLU A 57 -1.85 -12.92 -0.26
C GLU A 57 -2.74 -13.52 0.83
N GLY A 58 -3.71 -12.74 1.28
CA GLY A 58 -4.65 -13.11 2.34
C GLY A 58 -5.55 -11.95 2.72
N ASP A 59 -6.59 -12.23 3.50
CA ASP A 59 -7.66 -11.28 3.85
C ASP A 59 -7.15 -10.01 4.57
N TRP A 60 -5.96 -10.06 5.17
CA TRP A 60 -5.29 -8.93 5.81
C TRP A 60 -4.80 -7.85 4.81
N ASN A 61 -4.64 -8.20 3.52
CA ASN A 61 -4.37 -7.22 2.46
C ASN A 61 -5.67 -6.55 1.96
N ALA A 62 -6.84 -6.99 2.43
CA ALA A 62 -8.14 -6.55 1.92
C ALA A 62 -8.63 -5.30 2.67
N GLY A 63 -8.04 -4.16 2.35
CA GLY A 63 -8.50 -2.87 2.84
C GLY A 63 -7.70 -1.77 2.19
N GLY A 64 -8.30 -0.61 1.93
CA GLY A 64 -7.60 0.63 1.54
C GLY A 64 -7.08 0.73 0.09
N GLU A 65 -6.78 1.97 -0.30
CA GLU A 65 -6.08 2.27 -1.57
C GLU A 65 -4.73 1.54 -1.64
N GLU A 66 -4.32 1.13 -2.85
CA GLU A 66 -3.08 0.38 -3.02
C GLU A 66 -1.87 1.19 -2.53
N ALA A 67 -1.18 0.68 -1.50
CA ALA A 67 0.09 1.26 -1.08
C ALA A 67 1.09 1.19 -2.24
N ARG A 68 1.51 2.37 -2.69
CA ARG A 68 2.54 2.51 -3.72
C ARG A 68 3.92 2.13 -3.20
N TYR A 69 4.22 2.28 -1.91
CA TYR A 69 5.54 1.93 -1.36
C TYR A 69 5.45 0.72 -0.43
N ARG A 70 6.00 -0.41 -0.87
CA ARG A 70 5.88 -1.70 -0.17
C ARG A 70 7.25 -2.30 0.16
N TYR A 71 7.70 -3.26 -0.64
CA TYR A 71 8.94 -3.99 -0.41
C TYR A 71 10.17 -3.08 -0.53
N ASN A 72 11.07 -3.14 0.47
CA ASN A 72 12.32 -2.38 0.51
C ASN A 72 12.17 -0.87 0.20
N GLY A 73 11.00 -0.30 0.54
CA GLY A 73 10.66 1.10 0.23
C GLY A 73 10.59 1.41 -1.27
N LYS A 74 10.47 0.41 -2.15
CA LYS A 74 10.34 0.59 -3.60
C LYS A 74 8.89 0.82 -3.99
N GLU A 75 8.71 1.63 -5.03
CA GLU A 75 7.39 1.88 -5.60
C GLU A 75 6.92 0.63 -6.35
N PHE A 76 5.73 0.15 -6.01
CA PHE A 76 5.03 -0.93 -6.69
C PHE A 76 4.04 -0.32 -7.67
N ASN A 77 4.17 -0.67 -8.94
CA ASN A 77 3.19 -0.34 -9.96
C ASN A 77 2.19 -1.49 -10.10
N GLY A 78 0.96 -1.27 -9.62
CA GLY A 78 -0.13 -2.24 -9.66
C GLY A 78 -0.54 -2.65 -11.08
N GLU A 79 -0.44 -1.75 -12.05
CA GLU A 79 -0.82 -2.03 -13.46
C GLU A 79 0.13 -3.02 -14.14
N LEU A 80 1.38 -3.06 -13.69
CA LEU A 80 2.42 -3.91 -14.29
C LEU A 80 2.84 -5.07 -13.38
N GLY A 81 2.41 -5.07 -12.12
CA GLY A 81 2.90 -6.01 -11.11
C GLY A 81 4.40 -5.88 -10.84
N LEU A 82 4.99 -4.71 -11.09
CA LEU A 82 6.44 -4.47 -11.05
C LEU A 82 6.83 -3.59 -9.87
N TYR A 83 7.95 -3.93 -9.22
CA TYR A 83 8.65 -3.02 -8.32
C TYR A 83 9.67 -2.19 -9.12
N ASP A 84 9.63 -0.86 -8.94
CA ASP A 84 10.61 0.07 -9.50
C ASP A 84 11.86 0.11 -8.61
N TYR A 85 12.98 -0.41 -9.11
CA TYR A 85 14.26 -0.40 -8.39
C TYR A 85 15.10 0.85 -8.66
N GLY A 86 14.64 1.75 -9.53
CA GLY A 86 15.43 2.87 -10.06
C GLY A 86 16.40 2.42 -11.15
N LEU A 87 16.94 3.40 -11.90
CA LEU A 87 17.85 3.17 -13.03
C LEU A 87 17.23 2.30 -14.15
N GLY A 88 15.91 2.43 -14.36
CA GLY A 88 15.17 1.74 -15.43
C GLY A 88 14.95 0.24 -15.20
N GLY A 89 15.30 -0.29 -14.02
CA GLY A 89 15.11 -1.69 -13.67
C GLY A 89 13.75 -1.95 -13.03
N MET A 90 12.90 -2.72 -13.71
CA MET A 90 11.62 -3.21 -13.18
C MET A 90 11.73 -4.71 -12.92
N MET A 91 11.38 -5.20 -11.71
CA MET A 91 11.32 -6.64 -11.43
C MET A 91 9.88 -7.12 -11.30
N ARG A 92 9.50 -8.13 -12.10
CA ARG A 92 8.15 -8.70 -12.13
C ARG A 92 7.84 -9.47 -10.86
N ARG A 93 6.62 -9.34 -10.38
CA ARG A 93 5.97 -10.41 -9.61
C ARG A 93 5.84 -11.64 -10.52
N TRP A 94 6.16 -12.82 -10.02
CA TRP A 94 6.06 -14.08 -10.78
C TRP A 94 4.61 -14.60 -10.94
N GLN A 95 3.58 -13.78 -10.72
CA GLN A 95 2.18 -14.19 -10.84
C GLN A 95 1.62 -14.16 -12.27
N ASP A 96 2.37 -13.68 -13.27
CA ASP A 96 1.91 -13.63 -14.67
C ASP A 96 2.22 -14.94 -15.44
N GLY A 97 1.83 -16.08 -14.86
CA GLY A 97 2.09 -17.40 -15.44
C GLY A 97 1.04 -18.45 -15.07
N HIS A 98 -0.07 -18.45 -15.82
CA HIS A 98 -1.14 -19.47 -15.91
C HIS A 98 -2.11 -19.55 -14.71
N LEU A 99 -3.45 -19.59 -14.88
CA LEU A 99 -4.32 -20.00 -16.00
C LEU A 99 -5.38 -18.95 -16.35
#